data_AF-A0A1H5N9E0-F1
#
_entry.id   AF-A0A1H5N9E0-F1
#
_cell.length_a   1.000
_cell.length_b   1.000
_cell.length_c   1.000
_cell.angle_alpha   90.00
_cell.angle_beta   90.00
_cell.angle_gamma   90.00
#
_symmetry.space_group_name_H-M   'P 1'
#
loop_
_entity.id
_entity.type
_entity.pdbx_description
1 polymer ?
#
loop_
_entity_poly.entity_id
_entity_poly.type
_entity_poly.pdbx_seq_one_letter_code
_entity_poly.pdbx_strand_id
1 'polypeptide(L)'
;MDLSHLVVCSFYTADDYYREHARTLQKNLDRLGISYEIQEIQKNSGEDWADICRKKIPFLANVCEQNPDKKVFWIDVDCQLLELPTYVAESTADLIGFQRGFGSPMRIGYAHRTRFWEPCFFGINTTIGGRKFIKDAQLLESSATIKATDDYFFEESWRSNAARLTFQVIPSASVLSKASAVTGVSTFFSFGSSGNVSEFKGKVTQHDRVGDPLGTPLTHLVRRKALLGAKAVERRLPSAAARPLRRFADTIGITHALTGGGAEADRLSGTGAGSPHRARITKEMVMAGQRGDLDRVETAFARLSSSGIPSEAEIAAKRAADTYAHFVARKPDDTTVPLVWWPRPFPGNFGDWLSPLIVASQTDRSISYVSPTARSAGDHLISIGSIGRFIRPRSFVIGTGVSSTDIELDATARYFSVRGPITAQVVADSGGPQVESWGDPGALLSRVLPLERGETNGRIALVRHFTHANLPLKTLENMDELSVLLSHPDAVQRFLGELIGYDAVVTSAMHVMIACHSYGIPCALITFEGFESSVHGTGIKYQDYCEGMGLSRRYEPIPVGTDLRTAGLNNMITQEAISTEKLDEIEAAVREGVSALLDAQD
;
A
#
# COMPACT_ATOMS: atom_id res chain seq x y z
N MET A 1 -13.26 24.29 -9.94
CA MET A 1 -12.60 24.33 -11.27
C MET A 1 -13.72 24.32 -12.28
N ASP A 2 -13.67 25.16 -13.31
CA ASP A 2 -14.55 24.97 -14.47
C ASP A 2 -14.02 23.79 -15.28
N LEU A 3 -14.89 22.86 -15.66
CA LEU A 3 -14.57 21.65 -16.41
C LEU A 3 -15.47 21.51 -17.67
N SER A 4 -16.19 22.58 -18.04
CA SER A 4 -17.15 22.59 -19.15
C SER A 4 -16.53 22.40 -20.53
N HIS A 5 -15.23 22.71 -20.67
CA HIS A 5 -14.38 22.51 -21.83
C HIS A 5 -13.86 21.06 -22.00
N LEU A 6 -14.28 20.14 -21.12
CA LEU A 6 -13.89 18.74 -21.15
C LEU A 6 -15.12 17.85 -21.38
N VAL A 7 -14.90 16.67 -21.95
CA VAL A 7 -15.86 15.55 -21.90
C VAL A 7 -15.11 14.25 -21.59
N VAL A 8 -15.62 13.47 -20.64
CA VAL A 8 -15.13 12.11 -20.34
C VAL A 8 -16.03 11.09 -21.04
N CYS A 9 -15.47 10.14 -21.77
CA CYS A 9 -16.24 9.15 -22.49
C CYS A 9 -15.81 7.71 -22.18
N SER A 10 -16.78 6.81 -22.22
CA SER A 10 -16.59 5.37 -21.96
C SER A 10 -17.69 4.54 -22.63
N PHE A 11 -17.55 3.23 -22.64
CA PHE A 11 -18.66 2.32 -22.95
C PHE A 11 -18.63 1.08 -22.09
N TYR A 12 -19.74 0.34 -22.08
CA TYR A 12 -19.89 -0.92 -21.38
C TYR A 12 -20.70 -1.93 -22.18
N THR A 13 -20.48 -3.23 -21.95
CA THR A 13 -21.34 -4.29 -22.47
C THR A 13 -22.59 -4.47 -21.61
N ALA A 14 -23.68 -4.93 -22.22
CA ALA A 14 -25.03 -4.99 -21.61
C ALA A 14 -25.21 -6.02 -20.46
N ASP A 15 -24.13 -6.52 -19.86
CA ASP A 15 -24.16 -7.39 -18.68
C ASP A 15 -24.23 -6.59 -17.37
N ASP A 16 -24.79 -7.20 -16.33
CA ASP A 16 -25.07 -6.52 -15.06
C ASP A 16 -23.79 -6.03 -14.34
N TYR A 17 -22.65 -6.69 -14.56
CA TYR A 17 -21.37 -6.30 -13.98
C TYR A 17 -20.89 -4.95 -14.53
N TYR A 18 -20.78 -4.81 -15.85
CA TYR A 18 -20.35 -3.52 -16.42
C TYR A 18 -21.46 -2.45 -16.39
N ARG A 19 -22.74 -2.83 -16.34
CA ARG A 19 -23.84 -1.88 -16.06
C ARG A 19 -23.72 -1.21 -14.70
N GLU A 20 -23.33 -1.93 -13.65
CA GLU A 20 -23.15 -1.31 -12.32
C GLU A 20 -21.89 -0.43 -12.26
N HIS A 21 -20.80 -0.83 -12.93
CA HIS A 21 -19.63 0.03 -13.12
C HIS A 21 -19.99 1.32 -13.89
N ALA A 22 -20.81 1.23 -14.93
CA ALA A 22 -21.26 2.40 -15.68
C ALA A 22 -22.06 3.39 -14.81
N ARG A 23 -23.01 2.90 -14.00
CA ARG A 23 -23.74 3.74 -13.02
C ARG A 23 -22.81 4.36 -11.98
N THR A 24 -21.80 3.61 -11.55
CA THR A 24 -20.80 4.07 -10.58
C THR A 24 -19.93 5.18 -11.18
N LEU A 25 -19.48 5.03 -12.42
CA LEU A 25 -18.72 6.05 -13.15
C LEU A 25 -19.57 7.30 -13.45
N GLN A 26 -20.85 7.14 -13.84
CA GLN A 26 -21.77 8.28 -14.03
C GLN A 26 -21.89 9.12 -12.76
N LYS A 27 -22.24 8.50 -11.61
CA LYS A 27 -22.28 9.18 -10.30
C LYS A 27 -20.94 9.81 -9.91
N ASN A 28 -19.82 9.17 -10.28
CA ASN A 28 -18.48 9.66 -10.00
C ASN A 28 -18.18 10.96 -10.78
N LEU A 29 -18.58 11.03 -12.05
CA LEU A 29 -18.40 12.21 -12.92
C LEU A 29 -19.39 13.33 -12.61
N ASP A 30 -20.66 12.99 -12.29
CA ASP A 30 -21.66 13.93 -11.77
C ASP A 30 -21.15 14.67 -10.52
N ARG A 31 -20.63 13.92 -9.53
CA ARG A 31 -20.03 14.45 -8.30
C ARG A 31 -18.84 15.39 -8.56
N LEU A 32 -18.12 15.19 -9.66
CA LEU A 32 -17.00 16.03 -10.08
C LEU A 32 -17.41 17.21 -10.96
N GLY A 33 -18.67 17.27 -11.42
CA GLY A 33 -19.15 18.28 -12.36
C GLY A 33 -18.57 18.13 -13.78
N ILE A 34 -18.22 16.90 -14.18
CA ILE A 34 -17.60 16.60 -15.48
C ILE A 34 -18.69 16.14 -16.46
N SER A 35 -18.77 16.80 -17.63
CA SER A 35 -19.63 16.35 -18.72
C SER A 35 -19.16 14.99 -19.25
N TYR A 36 -20.08 14.07 -19.56
CA TYR A 36 -19.70 12.73 -20.00
C TYR A 36 -20.56 12.14 -21.12
N GLU A 37 -19.99 11.18 -21.84
CA GLU A 37 -20.66 10.35 -22.84
C GLU A 37 -20.37 8.87 -22.57
N ILE A 38 -21.31 8.18 -21.91
CA ILE A 38 -21.16 6.77 -21.52
C ILE A 38 -22.27 5.96 -22.18
N GLN A 39 -21.90 5.07 -23.11
CA GLN A 39 -22.86 4.32 -23.92
C GLN A 39 -22.85 2.80 -23.63
N GLU A 40 -24.03 2.16 -23.67
CA GLU A 40 -24.14 0.70 -23.71
C GLU A 40 -23.87 0.21 -25.15
N ILE A 41 -22.95 -0.74 -25.30
CA ILE A 41 -22.69 -1.40 -26.59
C ILE A 41 -23.16 -2.85 -26.56
N GLN A 42 -23.75 -3.29 -27.69
CA GLN A 42 -24.08 -4.70 -27.87
C GLN A 42 -22.83 -5.50 -28.27
N LYS A 43 -22.70 -6.67 -27.64
CA LYS A 43 -21.71 -7.68 -27.95
C LYS A 43 -22.32 -8.67 -28.94
N ASN A 44 -21.76 -8.74 -30.15
CA ASN A 44 -22.25 -9.66 -31.17
C ASN A 44 -21.84 -11.11 -30.85
N SER A 45 -22.59 -12.07 -31.38
CA SER A 45 -22.25 -13.49 -31.25
C SER A 45 -20.88 -13.78 -31.88
N GLY A 46 -19.97 -14.34 -31.09
CA GLY A 46 -18.59 -14.63 -31.51
C GLY A 46 -17.56 -13.54 -31.22
N GLU A 47 -17.95 -12.33 -30.81
CA GLU A 47 -17.00 -11.32 -30.33
C GLU A 47 -16.37 -11.75 -28.99
N ASP A 48 -15.06 -11.55 -28.84
CA ASP A 48 -14.35 -11.69 -27.57
C ASP A 48 -13.92 -10.33 -27.00
N TRP A 49 -13.20 -10.36 -25.88
CA TRP A 49 -12.75 -9.16 -25.18
C TRP A 49 -11.87 -8.24 -26.04
N ALA A 50 -11.06 -8.79 -26.95
CA ALA A 50 -10.21 -7.97 -27.83
C ALA A 50 -11.05 -7.21 -28.87
N ASP A 51 -12.10 -7.85 -29.38
CA ASP A 51 -13.03 -7.25 -30.33
C ASP A 51 -13.86 -6.14 -29.65
N ILE A 52 -14.22 -6.32 -28.38
CA ILE A 52 -14.83 -5.27 -27.55
C ILE A 52 -13.87 -4.11 -27.30
N CYS A 53 -12.63 -4.36 -26.86
CA CYS A 53 -11.65 -3.30 -26.65
C CYS A 53 -11.37 -2.49 -27.92
N ARG A 54 -11.27 -3.15 -29.08
CA ARG A 54 -11.07 -2.50 -30.39
C ARG A 54 -12.11 -1.41 -30.70
N LYS A 55 -13.38 -1.59 -30.28
CA LYS A 55 -14.45 -0.58 -30.46
C LYS A 55 -14.16 0.77 -29.81
N LYS A 56 -13.18 0.87 -28.91
CA LYS A 56 -12.70 2.14 -28.30
C LYS A 56 -12.25 3.15 -29.33
N ILE A 57 -11.61 2.72 -30.41
CA ILE A 57 -11.04 3.60 -31.43
C ILE A 57 -12.13 4.37 -32.20
N PRO A 58 -13.09 3.72 -32.90
CA PRO A 58 -14.14 4.44 -33.61
C PRO A 58 -15.08 5.20 -32.66
N PHE A 59 -15.30 4.70 -31.43
CA PHE A 59 -16.09 5.40 -30.42
C PHE A 59 -15.42 6.73 -30.03
N LEU A 60 -14.16 6.69 -29.59
CA LEU A 60 -13.42 7.88 -29.15
C LEU A 60 -13.23 8.90 -30.30
N ALA A 61 -13.08 8.42 -31.53
CA ALA A 61 -13.07 9.26 -32.73
C ALA A 61 -14.41 10.00 -32.93
N ASN A 62 -15.55 9.30 -32.82
CA ASN A 62 -16.87 9.91 -32.91
C ASN A 62 -17.09 10.97 -31.80
N VAL A 63 -16.73 10.69 -30.54
CA VAL A 63 -16.83 11.69 -29.45
C VAL A 63 -15.99 12.94 -29.76
N CYS A 64 -14.80 12.77 -30.35
CA CYS A 64 -13.94 13.87 -30.80
C CYS A 64 -14.54 14.69 -31.95
N GLU A 65 -15.26 14.06 -32.88
CA GLU A 65 -15.94 14.76 -33.99
C GLU A 65 -17.21 15.49 -33.51
N GLN A 66 -17.94 14.93 -32.53
CA GLN A 66 -19.13 15.55 -31.94
C GLN A 66 -18.80 16.71 -30.98
N ASN A 67 -17.61 16.72 -30.38
CA ASN A 67 -17.18 17.74 -29.40
C ASN A 67 -15.89 18.46 -29.89
N PRO A 68 -15.92 19.19 -31.01
CA PRO A 68 -14.72 19.73 -31.66
C PRO A 68 -13.94 20.71 -30.78
N ASP A 69 -14.64 21.47 -29.95
CA ASP A 69 -14.17 22.52 -29.03
C ASP A 69 -13.78 22.01 -27.63
N LYS A 70 -14.05 20.74 -27.30
CA LYS A 70 -13.72 20.16 -25.99
C LYS A 70 -12.57 19.16 -26.03
N LYS A 71 -11.77 19.12 -24.96
CA LYS A 71 -10.80 18.03 -24.74
C LYS A 71 -11.58 16.75 -24.40
N VAL A 72 -11.23 15.63 -25.02
CA VAL A 72 -11.93 14.34 -24.85
C VAL A 72 -11.04 13.39 -24.07
N PHE A 73 -11.54 12.85 -22.97
CA PHE A 73 -10.84 11.88 -22.13
C PHE A 73 -11.53 10.52 -22.17
N TRP A 74 -10.85 9.50 -22.67
CA TRP A 74 -11.26 8.12 -22.43
C TRP A 74 -10.99 7.71 -20.99
N ILE A 75 -11.92 6.98 -20.39
CA ILE A 75 -11.71 6.19 -19.16
C ILE A 75 -12.34 4.80 -19.34
N ASP A 76 -11.64 3.72 -18.94
CA ASP A 76 -12.26 2.39 -18.89
C ASP A 76 -13.38 2.38 -17.84
N VAL A 77 -14.51 1.73 -18.13
CA VAL A 77 -15.75 1.89 -17.32
C VAL A 77 -15.62 1.38 -15.88
N ASP A 78 -14.70 0.45 -15.63
CA ASP A 78 -14.37 -0.11 -14.32
C ASP A 78 -13.36 0.74 -13.53
N CYS A 79 -13.00 1.94 -14.02
CA CYS A 79 -12.11 2.89 -13.36
C CYS A 79 -12.88 4.09 -12.80
N GLN A 80 -12.24 4.84 -11.90
CA GLN A 80 -12.84 6.00 -11.22
C GLN A 80 -11.86 7.18 -11.11
N LEU A 81 -12.42 8.39 -11.04
CA LEU A 81 -11.70 9.62 -10.74
C LEU A 81 -12.00 10.07 -9.31
N LEU A 82 -10.98 10.20 -8.47
CA LEU A 82 -11.13 10.73 -7.11
C LEU A 82 -11.35 12.26 -7.17
N GLU A 83 -10.56 12.89 -8.04
CA GLU A 83 -10.60 14.28 -8.48
C GLU A 83 -10.10 14.36 -9.93
N LEU A 84 -10.08 15.55 -10.54
CA LEU A 84 -9.35 15.81 -11.79
C LEU A 84 -8.35 16.96 -11.56
N PRO A 85 -7.04 16.69 -11.46
CA PRO A 85 -6.05 17.72 -11.15
C PRO A 85 -5.91 18.75 -12.27
N THR A 86 -5.57 19.99 -11.92
CA THR A 86 -5.40 21.10 -12.88
C THR A 86 -4.41 20.76 -13.98
N TYR A 87 -3.32 20.04 -13.67
CA TYR A 87 -2.31 19.65 -14.66
C TYR A 87 -2.82 18.60 -15.67
N VAL A 88 -3.94 17.93 -15.38
CA VAL A 88 -4.62 17.01 -16.30
C VAL A 88 -5.69 17.76 -17.09
N ALA A 89 -6.58 18.48 -16.39
CA ALA A 89 -7.65 19.27 -16.99
C ALA A 89 -7.11 20.35 -17.96
N GLU A 90 -6.09 21.10 -17.54
CA GLU A 90 -5.47 22.20 -18.31
C GLU A 90 -4.21 21.80 -19.08
N SER A 91 -4.05 20.52 -19.40
CA SER A 91 -2.98 20.10 -20.30
C SER A 91 -3.10 20.80 -21.65
N THR A 92 -1.98 21.39 -22.10
CA THR A 92 -1.83 22.01 -23.42
C THR A 92 -1.27 21.06 -24.47
N ALA A 93 -0.87 19.84 -24.07
CA ALA A 93 -0.33 18.84 -24.96
C ALA A 93 -1.41 18.30 -25.92
N ASP A 94 -1.03 17.83 -27.11
CA ASP A 94 -1.95 17.17 -28.05
C ASP A 94 -2.58 15.90 -27.42
N LEU A 95 -1.77 15.16 -26.65
CA LEU A 95 -2.14 13.91 -25.99
C LEU A 95 -1.66 13.89 -24.52
N ILE A 96 -2.47 13.34 -23.62
CA ILE A 96 -2.11 13.15 -22.21
C ILE A 96 -2.54 11.76 -21.72
N GLY A 97 -1.72 11.09 -20.91
CA GLY A 97 -2.08 9.76 -20.37
C GLY A 97 -0.97 9.09 -19.57
N PHE A 98 -1.22 7.87 -19.12
CA PHE A 98 -0.22 7.08 -18.40
C PHE A 98 0.70 6.31 -19.35
N GLN A 99 1.95 6.09 -18.94
CA GLN A 99 2.87 5.18 -19.64
C GLN A 99 2.45 3.72 -19.41
N ARG A 100 2.55 2.88 -20.45
CA ARG A 100 2.20 1.44 -20.46
C ARG A 100 2.72 0.65 -19.25
N GLY A 101 1.78 0.14 -18.46
CA GLY A 101 1.98 -0.61 -17.24
C GLY A 101 2.36 0.25 -16.03
N PHE A 102 1.98 1.54 -16.03
CA PHE A 102 2.29 2.55 -15.01
C PHE A 102 3.78 2.62 -14.72
N GLY A 103 4.57 2.77 -15.78
CA GLY A 103 6.02 2.90 -15.71
C GLY A 103 6.47 4.13 -14.93
N SER A 104 7.69 4.08 -14.40
CA SER A 104 8.40 5.31 -14.02
C SER A 104 8.91 5.98 -15.30
N PRO A 105 8.90 7.33 -15.39
CA PRO A 105 9.51 8.07 -16.50
C PRO A 105 10.99 7.72 -16.77
N MET A 106 11.72 7.22 -15.77
CA MET A 106 13.09 6.70 -15.93
C MET A 106 13.17 5.40 -16.77
N ARG A 107 12.02 4.83 -17.16
CA ARG A 107 11.89 3.68 -18.07
C ARG A 107 10.92 3.99 -19.22
N ILE A 108 10.83 5.25 -19.62
CA ILE A 108 10.05 5.69 -20.78
C ILE A 108 10.66 5.17 -22.09
N GLY A 109 9.84 5.03 -23.13
CA GLY A 109 10.28 4.68 -24.48
C GLY A 109 10.44 3.18 -24.78
N TYR A 110 10.84 2.90 -26.03
CA TYR A 110 10.69 1.57 -26.64
C TYR A 110 11.69 0.51 -26.18
N ALA A 111 12.80 0.89 -25.55
CA ALA A 111 13.77 -0.05 -24.97
C ALA A 111 13.18 -0.93 -23.85
N HIS A 112 12.04 -0.55 -23.27
CA HIS A 112 11.42 -1.26 -22.14
C HIS A 112 10.00 -1.78 -22.40
N ARG A 113 9.30 -1.21 -23.39
CA ARG A 113 7.92 -1.51 -23.75
C ARG A 113 7.74 -1.47 -25.27
N THR A 114 6.92 -2.34 -25.82
CA THR A 114 6.58 -2.32 -27.26
C THR A 114 5.40 -1.41 -27.58
N ARG A 115 4.80 -0.79 -26.56
CA ARG A 115 3.70 0.18 -26.62
C ARG A 115 3.95 1.29 -25.61
N PHE A 116 3.68 2.53 -25.97
CA PHE A 116 3.98 3.70 -25.14
C PHE A 116 2.89 3.98 -24.10
N TRP A 117 1.63 4.04 -24.54
CA TRP A 117 0.48 4.46 -23.75
C TRP A 117 -0.20 3.30 -22.99
N GLU A 118 -0.76 3.59 -21.82
CA GLU A 118 -1.71 2.72 -21.12
C GLU A 118 -3.15 3.14 -21.50
N PRO A 119 -3.95 2.24 -22.11
CA PRO A 119 -5.24 2.60 -22.72
C PRO A 119 -6.41 2.87 -21.75
N CYS A 120 -6.21 2.80 -20.43
CA CYS A 120 -7.31 2.90 -19.46
C CYS A 120 -7.70 4.33 -19.08
N PHE A 121 -6.82 5.31 -19.30
CA PHE A 121 -7.10 6.73 -19.13
C PHE A 121 -6.23 7.56 -20.07
N PHE A 122 -6.87 8.26 -21.01
CA PHE A 122 -6.18 8.89 -22.13
C PHE A 122 -6.96 10.11 -22.65
N GLY A 123 -6.32 11.29 -22.66
CA GLY A 123 -6.87 12.55 -23.13
C GLY A 123 -6.35 12.94 -24.51
N ILE A 124 -7.27 13.41 -25.35
CA ILE A 124 -7.01 13.97 -26.68
C ILE A 124 -7.48 15.43 -26.69
N ASN A 125 -6.59 16.34 -27.06
CA ASN A 125 -6.86 17.77 -27.06
C ASN A 125 -7.53 18.23 -28.38
N THR A 126 -8.07 19.45 -28.38
CA THR A 126 -8.75 20.08 -29.52
C THR A 126 -7.78 20.45 -30.67
N THR A 127 -6.48 20.41 -30.38
CA THR A 127 -5.34 20.58 -31.28
C THR A 127 -5.45 19.76 -32.58
N ILE A 128 -4.97 20.34 -33.69
CA ILE A 128 -4.90 19.64 -34.99
C ILE A 128 -4.12 18.31 -34.88
N GLY A 129 -3.04 18.25 -34.09
CA GLY A 129 -2.27 17.03 -33.88
C GLY A 129 -3.08 15.96 -33.16
N GLY A 130 -3.65 16.27 -31.99
CA GLY A 130 -4.51 15.36 -31.22
C GLY A 130 -5.70 14.82 -32.03
N ARG A 131 -6.40 15.69 -32.78
CA ARG A 131 -7.52 15.28 -33.65
C ARG A 131 -7.06 14.43 -34.84
N LYS A 132 -5.91 14.73 -35.45
CA LYS A 132 -5.34 13.89 -36.52
C LYS A 132 -4.96 12.50 -35.99
N PHE A 133 -4.36 12.42 -34.81
CA PHE A 133 -3.97 11.15 -34.18
C PHE A 133 -5.17 10.19 -34.06
N ILE A 134 -6.30 10.63 -33.53
CA ILE A 134 -7.46 9.73 -33.35
C ILE A 134 -8.10 9.35 -34.70
N LYS A 135 -8.12 10.27 -35.66
CA LYS A 135 -8.63 10.02 -37.02
C LYS A 135 -7.79 9.00 -37.79
N ASP A 136 -6.46 9.09 -37.70
CA ASP A 136 -5.55 8.09 -38.28
C ASP A 136 -5.71 6.71 -37.62
N ALA A 137 -5.92 6.67 -36.29
CA ALA A 137 -6.16 5.42 -35.58
C ALA A 137 -7.47 4.75 -36.05
N GLN A 138 -8.54 5.53 -36.22
CA GLN A 138 -9.82 5.06 -36.77
C GLN A 138 -9.71 4.59 -38.22
N LEU A 139 -8.96 5.30 -39.06
CA LEU A 139 -8.72 4.90 -40.45
C LEU A 139 -7.99 3.55 -40.52
N LEU A 140 -6.97 3.36 -39.69
CA LEU A 140 -6.27 2.07 -39.56
C LEU A 140 -7.20 0.99 -39.01
N GLU A 141 -7.97 1.27 -37.96
CA GLU A 141 -8.90 0.31 -37.35
C GLU A 141 -9.97 -0.15 -38.35
N SER A 142 -10.57 0.76 -39.12
CA SER A 142 -11.60 0.42 -40.12
C SER A 142 -11.10 -0.44 -41.29
N SER A 143 -9.79 -0.43 -41.58
CA SER A 143 -9.18 -1.14 -42.70
C SER A 143 -8.35 -2.37 -42.29
N ALA A 144 -8.02 -2.51 -41.00
CA ALA A 144 -7.15 -3.57 -40.50
C ALA A 144 -7.85 -4.92 -40.33
N THR A 145 -7.36 -5.94 -41.04
CA THR A 145 -7.82 -7.33 -40.93
C THR A 145 -7.23 -8.10 -39.75
N ILE A 146 -6.23 -7.55 -39.05
CA ILE A 146 -5.57 -8.20 -37.91
C ILE A 146 -6.47 -8.24 -36.67
N LYS A 147 -6.31 -9.28 -35.84
CA LYS A 147 -6.92 -9.33 -34.50
C LYS A 147 -6.03 -8.63 -33.47
N ALA A 148 -6.39 -7.38 -33.15
CA ALA A 148 -5.65 -6.51 -32.25
C ALA A 148 -6.61 -5.68 -31.36
N THR A 149 -6.13 -5.30 -30.19
CA THR A 149 -6.78 -4.38 -29.25
C THR A 149 -6.57 -2.91 -29.62
N ASP A 150 -7.35 -2.02 -29.02
CA ASP A 150 -7.21 -0.56 -29.07
C ASP A 150 -5.77 -0.04 -28.93
N ASP A 151 -5.02 -0.57 -27.96
CA ASP A 151 -3.63 -0.16 -27.72
C ASP A 151 -2.65 -0.51 -28.86
N TYR A 152 -3.05 -1.31 -29.85
CA TYR A 152 -2.31 -1.46 -31.10
C TYR A 152 -2.53 -0.27 -32.03
N PHE A 153 -3.79 0.14 -32.23
CA PHE A 153 -4.18 1.20 -33.16
C PHE A 153 -3.72 2.58 -32.67
N PHE A 154 -3.83 2.83 -31.36
CA PHE A 154 -3.22 4.01 -30.74
C PHE A 154 -1.70 4.03 -30.94
N GLU A 155 -1.01 2.90 -30.79
CA GLU A 155 0.45 2.84 -30.91
C GLU A 155 0.93 3.08 -32.36
N GLU A 156 0.24 2.56 -33.37
CA GLU A 156 0.58 2.80 -34.78
C GLU A 156 0.29 4.25 -35.21
N SER A 157 -0.86 4.81 -34.81
CA SER A 157 -1.13 6.24 -35.05
C SER A 157 -0.14 7.14 -34.32
N TRP A 158 0.23 6.77 -33.08
CA TRP A 158 1.25 7.47 -32.30
C TRP A 158 2.58 7.48 -33.05
N ARG A 159 3.07 6.34 -33.56
CA ARG A 159 4.31 6.26 -34.36
C ARG A 159 4.26 7.12 -35.62
N SER A 160 3.14 7.10 -36.33
CA SER A 160 2.93 7.89 -37.56
C SER A 160 2.98 9.41 -37.30
N ASN A 161 2.49 9.85 -36.13
CA ASN A 161 2.33 11.27 -35.81
C ASN A 161 3.35 11.84 -34.80
N ALA A 162 4.09 11.01 -34.07
CA ALA A 162 4.91 11.41 -32.90
C ALA A 162 5.91 12.55 -33.18
N ALA A 163 6.45 12.63 -34.40
CA ALA A 163 7.36 13.72 -34.80
C ALA A 163 6.70 15.12 -34.84
N ARG A 164 5.38 15.20 -34.65
CA ARG A 164 4.57 16.44 -34.71
C ARG A 164 3.63 16.61 -33.51
N LEU A 165 3.68 15.69 -32.53
CA LEU A 165 2.80 15.70 -31.37
C LEU A 165 3.56 16.14 -30.12
N THR A 166 2.97 17.08 -29.39
CA THR A 166 3.30 17.32 -27.99
C THR A 166 2.56 16.30 -27.13
N PHE A 167 3.16 15.85 -26.03
CA PHE A 167 2.53 14.86 -25.16
C PHE A 167 2.89 15.08 -23.69
N GLN A 168 1.98 14.68 -22.80
CA GLN A 168 2.18 14.74 -21.36
C GLN A 168 1.99 13.36 -20.73
N VAL A 169 3.00 12.90 -19.98
CA VAL A 169 2.91 11.64 -19.22
C VAL A 169 2.45 11.94 -17.80
N ILE A 170 1.36 11.30 -17.40
CA ILE A 170 0.82 11.40 -16.04
C ILE A 170 1.71 10.56 -15.10
N PRO A 171 2.14 11.10 -13.93
CA PRO A 171 2.96 10.35 -12.97
C PRO A 171 2.26 9.08 -12.51
N SER A 172 2.93 7.92 -12.59
CA SER A 172 2.33 6.64 -12.17
C SER A 172 1.92 6.61 -10.70
N ALA A 173 2.55 7.43 -9.84
CA ALA A 173 2.18 7.57 -8.43
C ALA A 173 0.81 8.24 -8.18
N SER A 174 0.20 8.88 -9.19
CA SER A 174 -1.16 9.42 -9.09
C SER A 174 -2.26 8.35 -9.27
N VAL A 175 -1.87 7.11 -9.55
CA VAL A 175 -2.74 5.93 -9.52
C VAL A 175 -2.72 5.34 -8.12
N LEU A 176 -3.88 5.13 -7.50
CA LEU A 176 -3.97 4.71 -6.10
C LEU A 176 -3.22 3.39 -5.81
N SER A 177 -3.26 2.41 -6.70
CA SER A 177 -2.53 1.13 -6.55
C SER A 177 -1.01 1.23 -6.77
N LYS A 178 -0.50 2.44 -7.00
CA LYS A 178 0.90 2.84 -7.16
C LYS A 178 1.27 4.00 -6.22
N ALA A 179 0.31 4.47 -5.43
CA ALA A 179 0.49 5.52 -4.46
C ALA A 179 1.62 5.17 -3.50
N SER A 180 2.41 6.18 -3.17
CA SER A 180 3.42 6.09 -2.15
C SER A 180 3.37 7.36 -1.34
N ALA A 181 3.15 7.23 -0.03
CA ALA A 181 3.26 8.34 0.92
C ALA A 181 4.62 9.07 0.81
N VAL A 182 5.64 8.37 0.29
CA VAL A 182 7.01 8.85 0.07
C VAL A 182 7.15 9.75 -1.18
N THR A 183 6.21 9.74 -2.14
CA THR A 183 6.35 10.51 -3.39
C THR A 183 5.67 11.87 -3.38
N GLY A 184 4.79 12.17 -2.43
CA GLY A 184 4.03 13.43 -2.36
C GLY A 184 3.07 13.69 -3.53
N VAL A 185 2.84 12.71 -4.41
CA VAL A 185 1.92 12.83 -5.55
C VAL A 185 0.49 12.47 -5.13
N SER A 186 -0.42 13.45 -5.19
CA SER A 186 -1.86 13.22 -5.00
C SER A 186 -2.39 12.18 -5.97
N THR A 187 -3.18 11.25 -5.46
CA THR A 187 -3.88 10.28 -6.31
C THR A 187 -5.16 10.87 -6.84
N PHE A 188 -5.44 10.62 -8.12
CA PHE A 188 -6.69 11.02 -8.74
C PHE A 188 -7.34 9.89 -9.53
N PHE A 189 -6.59 8.83 -9.85
CA PHE A 189 -7.07 7.70 -10.66
C PHE A 189 -7.05 6.40 -9.85
N SER A 190 -8.12 5.63 -9.90
CA SER A 190 -8.20 4.29 -9.33
C SER A 190 -8.86 3.31 -10.30
N PHE A 191 -8.39 2.06 -10.26
CA PHE A 191 -9.14 0.94 -10.79
C PHE A 191 -10.17 0.52 -9.75
N GLY A 192 -11.37 0.16 -10.19
CA GLY A 192 -12.29 -0.65 -9.41
C GLY A 192 -11.75 -2.07 -9.21
N SER A 193 -12.53 -2.91 -8.53
CA SER A 193 -12.22 -4.31 -8.26
C SER A 193 -12.37 -5.19 -9.51
N SER A 194 -11.47 -5.02 -10.48
CA SER A 194 -11.58 -5.65 -11.80
C SER A 194 -11.07 -7.10 -11.84
N GLY A 195 -11.92 -7.97 -12.38
CA GLY A 195 -11.61 -9.37 -12.65
C GLY A 195 -11.06 -9.61 -14.07
N ASN A 196 -10.55 -10.82 -14.28
CA ASN A 196 -10.43 -11.48 -15.60
C ASN A 196 -9.40 -11.00 -16.64
N VAL A 197 -8.51 -10.04 -16.35
CA VAL A 197 -7.36 -9.69 -17.23
C VAL A 197 -6.36 -10.86 -17.45
N SER A 198 -6.46 -11.94 -16.67
CA SER A 198 -5.48 -13.05 -16.67
C SER A 198 -5.65 -14.12 -17.75
N GLU A 199 -6.83 -14.29 -18.38
CA GLU A 199 -7.09 -15.48 -19.21
C GLU A 199 -6.67 -15.38 -20.69
N PHE A 200 -6.48 -14.17 -21.24
CA PHE A 200 -6.33 -13.97 -22.69
C PHE A 200 -4.94 -13.49 -23.16
N LYS A 201 -3.94 -13.45 -22.27
CA LYS A 201 -2.54 -13.13 -22.62
C LYS A 201 -1.90 -14.23 -23.49
N GLY A 202 -2.04 -14.09 -24.81
CA GLY A 202 -1.40 -14.93 -25.82
C GLY A 202 -2.22 -15.19 -27.09
N LYS A 203 -3.45 -14.68 -27.20
CA LYS A 203 -4.36 -14.92 -28.35
C LYS A 203 -4.59 -13.72 -29.28
N VAL A 204 -3.86 -12.61 -29.07
CA VAL A 204 -4.05 -11.32 -29.75
C VAL A 204 -2.70 -10.81 -30.23
N THR A 205 -2.65 -10.20 -31.42
CA THR A 205 -1.40 -9.66 -31.99
C THR A 205 -0.80 -8.60 -31.07
N GLN A 206 0.49 -8.75 -30.76
CA GLN A 206 1.27 -7.77 -30.01
C GLN A 206 2.41 -7.25 -30.87
N HIS A 207 2.86 -6.03 -30.59
CA HIS A 207 4.06 -5.49 -31.20
C HIS A 207 5.28 -6.24 -30.70
N ASP A 208 6.09 -6.74 -31.63
CA ASP A 208 7.39 -7.34 -31.35
C ASP A 208 8.38 -6.32 -30.76
N ARG A 209 9.39 -6.83 -30.05
CA ARG A 209 10.44 -5.99 -29.46
C ARG A 209 11.39 -5.49 -30.53
N VAL A 210 11.46 -4.18 -30.70
CA VAL A 210 12.47 -3.52 -31.53
C VAL A 210 13.79 -3.48 -30.77
N GLY A 211 14.74 -4.32 -31.19
CA GLY A 211 16.11 -4.37 -30.65
C GLY A 211 16.26 -5.27 -29.41
N ASP A 212 16.85 -6.44 -29.60
CA ASP A 212 17.45 -7.23 -28.52
C ASP A 212 18.94 -6.85 -28.44
N PRO A 213 19.41 -6.37 -27.28
CA PRO A 213 20.39 -7.21 -26.59
C PRO A 213 20.12 -7.38 -25.09
N LEU A 214 20.55 -8.55 -24.59
CA LEU A 214 20.53 -9.02 -23.19
C LEU A 214 19.16 -9.54 -22.73
N GLY A 215 18.89 -10.78 -23.13
CA GLY A 215 17.70 -11.54 -22.77
C GLY A 215 17.42 -11.63 -21.26
N THR A 216 16.13 -11.64 -20.94
CA THR A 216 15.64 -11.86 -19.57
C THR A 216 16.06 -13.25 -19.09
N PRO A 217 16.76 -13.40 -17.93
CA PRO A 217 17.26 -14.70 -17.49
C PRO A 217 16.15 -15.76 -17.43
N LEU A 218 16.40 -16.92 -18.05
CA LEU A 218 15.48 -18.07 -18.10
C LEU A 218 14.92 -18.43 -16.70
N THR A 219 15.76 -18.32 -15.67
CA THR A 219 15.41 -18.52 -14.25
C THR A 219 14.24 -17.66 -13.78
N HIS A 220 14.09 -16.43 -14.29
CA HIS A 220 13.04 -15.50 -13.88
C HIS A 220 11.68 -15.80 -14.53
N LEU A 221 11.69 -16.37 -15.75
CA LEU A 221 10.49 -16.86 -16.44
C LEU A 221 9.99 -18.17 -15.80
N VAL A 222 10.89 -19.10 -15.50
CA VAL A 222 10.58 -20.37 -14.81
C VAL A 222 9.98 -20.10 -13.43
N ARG A 223 10.60 -19.23 -12.61
CA ARG A 223 10.05 -18.84 -11.30
C ARG A 223 8.63 -18.28 -11.39
N ARG A 224 8.35 -17.42 -12.39
CA ARG A 224 7.01 -16.82 -12.58
C ARG A 224 5.95 -17.85 -12.97
N LYS A 225 6.28 -18.83 -13.83
CA LYS A 225 5.35 -19.93 -14.16
C LYS A 225 5.11 -20.85 -12.97
N ALA A 226 6.14 -21.20 -12.21
CA ALA A 226 6.02 -22.00 -10.99
C ALA A 226 5.12 -21.32 -9.94
N LEU A 227 5.28 -20.01 -9.73
CA LEU A 227 4.43 -19.18 -8.87
C LEU A 227 2.94 -19.21 -9.25
N LEU A 228 2.64 -19.09 -10.54
CA LEU A 228 1.27 -19.11 -11.05
C LEU A 228 0.65 -20.51 -10.91
N GLY A 229 1.43 -21.57 -11.16
CA GLY A 229 1.02 -22.95 -10.91
C GLY A 229 0.73 -23.22 -9.44
N ALA A 230 1.62 -22.80 -8.54
CA ALA A 230 1.46 -22.94 -7.10
C ALA A 230 0.17 -22.25 -6.62
N LYS A 231 -0.07 -20.97 -6.98
CA LYS A 231 -1.31 -20.26 -6.62
C LYS A 231 -2.57 -20.87 -7.22
N ALA A 232 -2.49 -21.52 -8.38
CA ALA A 232 -3.63 -22.20 -9.00
C ALA A 232 -3.98 -23.53 -8.33
N VAL A 233 -2.96 -24.28 -7.84
CA VAL A 233 -3.15 -25.49 -7.04
C VAL A 233 -3.65 -25.14 -5.64
N GLU A 234 -3.06 -24.13 -5.00
CA GLU A 234 -3.45 -23.61 -3.69
C GLU A 234 -4.94 -23.22 -3.63
N ARG A 235 -5.45 -22.55 -4.67
CA ARG A 235 -6.88 -22.18 -4.79
C ARG A 235 -7.84 -23.36 -5.01
N ARG A 236 -7.33 -24.56 -5.31
CA ARG A 236 -8.11 -25.78 -5.56
C ARG A 236 -8.01 -26.80 -4.43
N LEU A 237 -7.15 -26.56 -3.44
CA LEU A 237 -7.03 -27.42 -2.26
C LEU A 237 -8.11 -27.08 -1.23
N PRO A 238 -8.70 -28.08 -0.55
CA PRO A 238 -9.53 -27.84 0.64
C PRO A 238 -8.76 -27.05 1.70
N SER A 239 -9.46 -26.20 2.46
CA SER A 239 -8.87 -25.34 3.50
C SER A 239 -7.99 -26.11 4.50
N ALA A 240 -8.44 -27.30 4.92
CA ALA A 240 -7.72 -28.21 5.82
C ALA A 240 -6.36 -28.70 5.25
N ALA A 241 -6.19 -28.75 3.93
CA ALA A 241 -4.91 -29.12 3.28
C ALA A 241 -4.07 -27.89 2.91
N ALA A 242 -4.72 -26.77 2.57
CA ALA A 242 -4.04 -25.53 2.19
C ALA A 242 -3.35 -24.82 3.37
N ARG A 243 -3.94 -24.87 4.58
CA ARG A 243 -3.40 -24.20 5.78
C ARG A 243 -2.02 -24.75 6.20
N PRO A 244 -1.80 -26.08 6.35
CA PRO A 244 -0.46 -26.60 6.69
C PRO A 244 0.60 -26.30 5.63
N LEU A 245 0.22 -26.36 4.35
CA LEU A 245 1.11 -26.06 3.22
C LEU A 245 1.56 -24.59 3.19
N ARG A 246 0.66 -23.65 3.52
CA ARG A 246 1.00 -22.22 3.68
C ARG A 246 1.96 -22.01 4.85
N ARG A 247 1.66 -22.57 6.02
CA ARG A 247 2.53 -22.50 7.21
C ARG A 247 3.93 -23.03 6.90
N PHE A 248 4.03 -24.19 6.25
CA PHE A 248 5.32 -24.77 5.83
C PHE A 248 6.09 -23.87 4.86
N ALA A 249 5.42 -23.25 3.89
CA ALA A 249 6.05 -22.32 2.93
C ALA A 249 6.55 -21.01 3.59
N ASP A 250 5.80 -20.48 4.56
CA ASP A 250 6.19 -19.30 5.34
C ASP A 250 7.36 -19.62 6.29
N THR A 251 7.31 -20.74 7.03
CA THR A 251 8.38 -21.20 7.94
C THR A 251 9.71 -21.48 7.22
N ILE A 252 9.67 -22.00 6.00
CA ILE A 252 10.88 -22.26 5.18
C ILE A 252 11.39 -20.97 4.51
N GLY A 253 10.64 -19.87 4.56
CA GLY A 253 10.98 -18.63 3.84
C GLY A 253 10.84 -18.76 2.32
N ILE A 254 10.10 -19.77 1.85
CA ILE A 254 9.77 -19.93 0.43
C ILE A 254 8.97 -18.70 -0.02
N THR A 255 8.05 -18.21 0.81
CA THR A 255 7.32 -16.96 0.54
C THR A 255 8.26 -15.78 0.30
N HIS A 256 9.33 -15.59 1.07
CA HIS A 256 10.34 -14.55 0.82
C HIS A 256 11.08 -14.76 -0.53
N ALA A 257 11.44 -16.00 -0.87
CA ALA A 257 12.09 -16.33 -2.13
C ALA A 257 11.16 -16.21 -3.36
N LEU A 258 9.85 -16.37 -3.18
CA LEU A 258 8.83 -16.31 -4.24
C LEU A 258 8.22 -14.91 -4.41
N THR A 259 7.92 -14.18 -3.34
CA THR A 259 7.47 -12.77 -3.42
C THR A 259 8.63 -11.81 -3.64
N GLY A 260 9.87 -12.26 -3.44
CA GLY A 260 11.06 -11.43 -3.50
C GLY A 260 11.20 -10.49 -2.29
N GLY A 261 10.52 -10.78 -1.17
CA GLY A 261 10.75 -10.23 0.18
C GLY A 261 10.63 -8.71 0.39
N GLY A 262 10.45 -7.97 -0.70
CA GLY A 262 10.80 -6.56 -0.80
C GLY A 262 10.53 -6.03 -2.19
N ALA A 263 10.57 -6.87 -3.24
CA ALA A 263 10.21 -6.47 -4.61
C ALA A 263 8.80 -5.88 -4.78
N GLU A 264 7.87 -6.13 -3.86
CA GLU A 264 6.54 -5.51 -3.82
C GLU A 264 6.55 -4.18 -3.06
N ALA A 265 7.26 -4.13 -1.92
CA ALA A 265 7.50 -2.88 -1.18
C ALA A 265 8.39 -1.89 -1.96
N ASP A 266 9.33 -2.36 -2.79
CA ASP A 266 10.22 -1.59 -3.67
C ASP A 266 9.49 -1.11 -4.94
N ARG A 267 8.38 -1.78 -5.32
CA ARG A 267 7.44 -1.24 -6.31
C ARG A 267 6.53 -0.18 -5.71
N LEU A 268 6.18 -0.30 -4.43
CA LEU A 268 5.34 0.65 -3.68
C LEU A 268 6.13 1.84 -3.11
N SER A 269 7.44 1.75 -2.94
CA SER A 269 8.31 2.86 -2.49
C SER A 269 9.03 3.58 -3.64
N GLY A 270 8.65 3.32 -4.90
CA GLY A 270 9.22 3.99 -6.08
C GLY A 270 10.66 3.59 -6.43
N THR A 271 11.36 2.80 -5.60
CA THR A 271 12.76 2.38 -5.84
C THR A 271 12.93 1.51 -7.08
N GLY A 272 11.84 0.94 -7.61
CA GLY A 272 11.81 0.14 -8.83
C GLY A 272 12.34 0.80 -10.11
N ALA A 273 12.82 2.04 -10.08
CA ALA A 273 13.47 2.74 -11.20
C ALA A 273 14.89 3.27 -10.91
N GLY A 274 15.43 3.06 -9.70
CA GLY A 274 16.78 3.49 -9.35
C GLY A 274 17.90 2.70 -10.06
N SER A 275 19.09 3.30 -10.15
CA SER A 275 20.29 2.61 -10.61
C SER A 275 20.58 1.37 -9.74
N PRO A 276 20.85 0.18 -10.32
CA PRO A 276 21.20 -1.03 -9.55
C PRO A 276 22.38 -0.82 -8.60
N HIS A 277 23.30 0.10 -8.96
CA HIS A 277 24.41 0.49 -8.09
C HIS A 277 23.92 1.19 -6.81
N ARG A 278 23.01 2.16 -6.95
CA ARG A 278 22.43 2.90 -5.81
C ARG A 278 21.62 1.96 -4.91
N ALA A 279 20.75 1.13 -5.49
CA ALA A 279 19.98 0.13 -4.75
C ALA A 279 20.87 -0.83 -3.93
N ARG A 280 22.07 -1.17 -4.42
CA ARG A 280 23.07 -1.92 -3.66
C ARG A 280 23.63 -1.13 -2.47
N ILE A 281 23.95 0.16 -2.64
CA ILE A 281 24.40 1.03 -1.53
C ILE A 281 23.28 1.22 -0.50
N THR A 282 22.03 1.45 -0.92
CA THR A 282 20.89 1.55 0.00
C THR A 282 20.72 0.27 0.82
N LYS A 283 20.90 -0.90 0.20
CA LYS A 283 20.89 -2.18 0.91
C LYS A 283 22.08 -2.33 1.85
N GLU A 284 23.28 -1.95 1.43
CA GLU A 284 24.51 -1.94 2.26
C GLU A 284 24.30 -1.08 3.52
N MET A 285 23.76 0.13 3.36
CA MET A 285 23.40 1.08 4.42
C MET A 285 22.40 0.49 5.43
N VAL A 286 21.28 -0.06 4.96
CA VAL A 286 20.28 -0.68 5.85
C VAL A 286 20.85 -1.90 6.59
N MET A 287 21.67 -2.71 5.93
CA MET A 287 22.34 -3.86 6.57
C MET A 287 23.41 -3.42 7.59
N ALA A 288 24.04 -2.26 7.41
CA ALA A 288 24.96 -1.67 8.38
C ALA A 288 24.19 -1.17 9.63
N GLY A 289 23.06 -0.48 9.42
CA GLY A 289 22.18 -0.06 10.51
C GLY A 289 21.67 -1.23 11.36
N GLN A 290 21.23 -2.31 10.71
CA GLN A 290 20.83 -3.57 11.37
C GLN A 290 21.95 -4.26 12.17
N ARG A 291 23.20 -3.80 12.06
CA ARG A 291 24.37 -4.29 12.80
C ARG A 291 24.91 -3.28 13.80
N GLY A 292 24.29 -2.11 13.95
CA GLY A 292 24.82 -1.00 14.79
C GLY A 292 26.01 -0.25 14.19
N ASP A 293 26.32 -0.44 12.91
CA ASP A 293 27.51 0.10 12.26
C ASP A 293 27.23 1.50 11.67
N LEU A 294 27.13 2.50 12.56
CA LEU A 294 26.80 3.89 12.20
C LEU A 294 27.79 4.50 11.20
N ASP A 295 29.09 4.25 11.35
CA ASP A 295 30.11 4.77 10.43
C ASP A 295 29.89 4.27 8.99
N ARG A 296 29.52 3.00 8.81
CA ARG A 296 29.13 2.49 7.48
C ARG A 296 27.79 3.03 7.01
N VAL A 297 26.83 3.30 7.89
CA VAL A 297 25.55 3.95 7.53
C VAL A 297 25.82 5.34 6.94
N GLU A 298 26.60 6.18 7.63
CA GLU A 298 26.95 7.53 7.16
C GLU A 298 27.81 7.48 5.91
N THR A 299 28.81 6.60 5.85
CA THR A 299 29.66 6.44 4.66
C THR A 299 28.84 6.03 3.43
N ALA A 300 27.87 5.12 3.59
CA ALA A 300 26.99 4.71 2.51
C ALA A 300 26.05 5.83 2.07
N PHE A 301 25.50 6.62 3.01
CA PHE A 301 24.65 7.76 2.68
C PHE A 301 25.44 8.89 1.99
N ALA A 302 26.65 9.20 2.46
CA ALA A 302 27.55 10.15 1.80
C ALA A 302 27.89 9.73 0.36
N ARG A 303 28.06 8.43 0.09
CA ARG A 303 28.24 7.88 -1.27
C ARG A 303 26.97 8.04 -2.14
N LEU A 304 25.77 7.93 -1.56
CA LEU A 304 24.53 8.22 -2.29
C LEU A 304 24.39 9.70 -2.62
N SER A 305 24.67 10.58 -1.66
CA SER A 305 24.55 12.04 -1.79
C SER A 305 25.60 12.67 -2.72
N SER A 306 26.84 12.16 -2.70
CA SER A 306 27.92 12.63 -3.60
C SER A 306 27.76 12.15 -5.04
N SER A 307 26.99 11.07 -5.27
CA SER A 307 26.72 10.53 -6.62
C SER A 307 25.39 11.01 -7.24
N GLY A 308 24.67 11.91 -6.57
CA GLY A 308 23.42 12.51 -7.03
C GLY A 308 22.46 12.81 -5.88
N ILE A 309 21.36 13.49 -6.18
CA ILE A 309 20.31 13.82 -5.19
C ILE A 309 19.74 12.50 -4.60
N PRO A 310 19.79 12.28 -3.28
CA PRO A 310 19.11 11.17 -2.64
C PRO A 310 17.60 11.25 -2.87
N SER A 311 17.01 10.15 -3.35
CA SER A 311 15.56 10.02 -3.44
C SER A 311 14.94 9.92 -2.04
N GLU A 312 13.67 10.31 -1.90
CA GLU A 312 12.92 10.17 -0.64
C GLU A 312 12.93 8.74 -0.09
N ALA A 313 12.96 7.73 -0.96
CA ALA A 313 13.09 6.33 -0.55
C ALA A 313 14.49 5.97 0.01
N GLU A 314 15.55 6.63 -0.46
CA GLU A 314 16.91 6.49 0.07
C GLU A 314 17.06 7.26 1.40
N ILE A 315 16.46 8.45 1.53
CA ILE A 315 16.39 9.22 2.78
C ILE A 315 15.59 8.45 3.84
N ALA A 316 14.45 7.90 3.46
CA ALA A 316 13.63 7.01 4.28
C ALA A 316 14.43 5.78 4.74
N ALA A 317 15.17 5.13 3.83
CA ALA A 317 16.03 3.99 4.18
C ALA A 317 17.18 4.39 5.13
N LYS A 318 17.73 5.61 5.03
CA LYS A 318 18.73 6.14 5.99
C LYS A 318 18.12 6.28 7.38
N ARG A 319 16.97 6.95 7.51
CA ARG A 319 16.24 7.08 8.79
C ARG A 319 15.90 5.72 9.43
N ALA A 320 15.54 4.72 8.62
CA ALA A 320 15.35 3.35 9.10
C ALA A 320 16.66 2.69 9.56
N ALA A 321 17.75 2.86 8.81
CA ALA A 321 19.09 2.38 9.19
C ALA A 321 19.57 3.00 10.52
N ASP A 322 19.34 4.30 10.72
CA ASP A 322 19.66 5.02 11.96
C ASP A 322 18.83 4.47 13.14
N THR A 323 17.55 4.20 12.91
CA THR A 323 16.65 3.62 13.91
C THR A 323 17.10 2.21 14.31
N TYR A 324 17.50 1.37 13.34
CA TYR A 324 18.09 0.06 13.65
C TYR A 324 19.37 0.20 14.49
N ALA A 325 20.25 1.13 14.12
CA ALA A 325 21.51 1.31 14.82
C ALA A 325 21.31 1.80 16.26
N HIS A 326 20.35 2.71 16.48
CA HIS A 326 19.94 3.15 17.82
C HIS A 326 19.58 1.96 18.73
N PHE A 327 18.73 1.03 18.26
CA PHE A 327 18.30 -0.12 19.05
C PHE A 327 19.43 -1.16 19.30
N VAL A 328 20.36 -1.30 18.36
CA VAL A 328 21.51 -2.21 18.50
C VAL A 328 22.62 -1.61 19.39
N ALA A 329 22.73 -0.29 19.50
CA ALA A 329 23.78 0.40 20.25
C ALA A 329 23.58 0.45 21.78
N ARG A 330 22.47 -0.08 22.33
CA ARG A 330 22.12 0.04 23.76
C ARG A 330 23.08 -0.67 24.73
N LYS A 331 23.56 -1.86 24.36
CA LYS A 331 24.69 -2.64 24.91
C LYS A 331 25.04 -2.49 26.41
N PRO A 332 24.50 -3.37 27.25
CA PRO A 332 25.09 -3.69 28.55
C PRO A 332 24.94 -5.19 28.90
N ASP A 333 25.62 -6.14 28.26
CA ASP A 333 26.15 -6.15 26.89
C ASP A 333 26.09 -7.62 26.38
N ASP A 334 26.41 -7.81 25.11
CA ASP A 334 26.60 -9.03 24.30
C ASP A 334 25.51 -10.12 24.23
N THR A 335 24.53 -10.21 25.15
CA THR A 335 23.28 -10.93 24.88
C THR A 335 22.24 -9.96 24.29
N THR A 336 21.94 -10.08 22.99
CA THR A 336 20.92 -9.25 22.32
C THR A 336 19.54 -9.91 22.35
N VAL A 337 18.49 -9.11 22.52
CA VAL A 337 17.09 -9.52 22.36
C VAL A 337 16.71 -9.54 20.87
N PRO A 338 16.54 -10.71 20.21
CA PRO A 338 16.22 -10.77 18.79
C PRO A 338 14.71 -10.63 18.63
N LEU A 339 14.26 -9.60 17.92
CA LEU A 339 12.85 -9.23 17.83
C LEU A 339 12.37 -9.19 16.37
N VAL A 340 11.18 -9.74 16.14
CA VAL A 340 10.47 -9.71 14.86
C VAL A 340 9.47 -8.55 14.84
N TRP A 341 9.66 -7.60 13.92
CA TRP A 341 8.70 -6.55 13.59
C TRP A 341 8.68 -6.25 12.09
N TRP A 342 7.73 -5.44 11.60
CA TRP A 342 7.56 -5.18 10.17
C TRP A 342 8.07 -3.79 9.76
N PRO A 343 9.32 -3.64 9.28
CA PRO A 343 9.97 -2.32 9.21
C PRO A 343 9.57 -1.49 7.97
N ARG A 344 8.54 -1.89 7.20
CA ARG A 344 8.23 -1.29 5.88
C ARG A 344 6.78 -0.79 5.77
N PRO A 345 6.51 0.34 5.08
CA PRO A 345 7.46 1.14 4.28
C PRO A 345 8.49 1.86 5.14
N PHE A 346 9.68 2.15 4.57
CA PHE A 346 10.63 3.03 5.25
C PHE A 346 10.12 4.48 5.19
N PRO A 347 10.46 5.35 6.17
CA PRO A 347 11.31 5.08 7.33
C PRO A 347 10.68 4.10 8.32
N GLY A 348 9.36 4.16 8.43
CA GLY A 348 8.51 3.25 9.16
C GLY A 348 7.06 3.64 8.95
N ASN A 349 6.13 2.77 9.29
CA ASN A 349 4.79 3.17 9.71
C ASN A 349 4.80 3.11 11.24
N PHE A 350 4.37 4.19 11.91
CA PHE A 350 4.48 4.41 13.36
C PHE A 350 4.25 3.13 14.19
N GLY A 351 3.12 2.45 13.95
CA GLY A 351 2.71 1.26 14.69
C GLY A 351 3.69 0.08 14.60
N ASP A 352 4.40 -0.07 13.48
CA ASP A 352 5.30 -1.21 13.29
C ASP A 352 6.66 -1.03 14.00
N TRP A 353 7.00 0.20 14.41
CA TRP A 353 8.19 0.50 15.21
C TRP A 353 7.92 0.62 16.72
N LEU A 354 6.66 0.43 17.14
CA LEU A 354 6.33 0.33 18.56
C LEU A 354 6.92 -0.93 19.21
N SER A 355 6.99 -2.04 18.48
CA SER A 355 7.54 -3.31 18.98
C SER A 355 8.94 -3.18 19.60
N PRO A 356 9.97 -2.67 18.89
CA PRO A 356 11.29 -2.46 19.49
C PRO A 356 11.30 -1.37 20.56
N LEU A 357 10.43 -0.35 20.49
CA LEU A 357 10.35 0.70 21.51
C LEU A 357 9.83 0.16 22.86
N ILE A 358 8.73 -0.60 22.85
CA ILE A 358 8.13 -1.17 24.06
C ILE A 358 9.05 -2.24 24.66
N VAL A 359 9.62 -3.14 23.85
CA VAL A 359 10.56 -4.16 24.33
C VAL A 359 11.83 -3.51 24.93
N ALA A 360 12.37 -2.47 24.29
CA ALA A 360 13.50 -1.71 24.82
C ALA A 360 13.18 -0.94 26.12
N SER A 361 11.91 -0.73 26.48
CA SER A 361 11.57 -0.14 27.79
C SER A 361 11.73 -1.12 28.96
N GLN A 362 11.71 -2.43 28.68
CA GLN A 362 11.75 -3.50 29.69
C GLN A 362 13.15 -4.12 29.84
N THR A 363 14.15 -3.63 29.08
CA THR A 363 15.53 -4.13 29.16
C THR A 363 16.54 -3.11 28.66
N ASP A 364 17.70 -3.07 29.31
CA ASP A 364 18.84 -2.29 28.82
C ASP A 364 19.55 -2.99 27.64
N ARG A 365 19.32 -4.30 27.42
CA ARG A 365 19.93 -5.08 26.33
C ARG A 365 19.65 -4.47 24.94
N SER A 366 20.58 -4.68 24.02
CA SER A 366 20.41 -4.33 22.60
C SER A 366 19.29 -5.15 21.95
N ILE A 367 18.45 -4.50 21.15
CA ILE A 367 17.40 -5.17 20.37
C ILE A 367 17.92 -5.40 18.95
N SER A 368 17.97 -6.66 18.51
CA SER A 368 18.45 -7.04 17.17
C SER A 368 17.29 -7.42 16.24
N TYR A 369 17.34 -6.97 14.99
CA TYR A 369 16.24 -7.16 14.03
C TYR A 369 16.22 -8.58 13.44
N VAL A 370 15.10 -9.28 13.63
CA VAL A 370 14.80 -10.55 12.97
C VAL A 370 13.75 -10.32 11.89
N SER A 371 14.10 -10.60 10.62
CA SER A 371 13.15 -10.41 9.52
C SER A 371 11.94 -11.36 9.63
N PRO A 372 10.69 -10.86 9.60
CA PRO A 372 9.48 -11.68 9.64
C PRO A 372 9.40 -12.72 8.52
N THR A 373 10.15 -12.52 7.43
CA THR A 373 10.07 -13.33 6.20
C THR A 373 11.33 -14.15 5.92
N ALA A 374 12.45 -13.88 6.59
CA ALA A 374 13.64 -14.73 6.52
C ALA A 374 13.46 -16.01 7.37
N ARG A 375 14.38 -16.96 7.24
CA ARG A 375 14.47 -18.07 8.22
C ARG A 375 15.23 -17.54 9.44
N SER A 376 14.60 -17.61 10.62
CA SER A 376 15.30 -17.50 11.89
C SER A 376 15.63 -18.90 12.41
N ALA A 377 16.83 -19.08 12.94
CA ALA A 377 17.30 -20.36 13.50
C ALA A 377 17.35 -20.35 15.04
N GLY A 378 17.32 -19.17 15.66
CA GLY A 378 17.39 -18.99 17.11
C GLY A 378 16.06 -18.55 17.72
N ASP A 379 16.08 -18.47 19.05
CA ASP A 379 14.97 -17.89 19.81
C ASP A 379 14.84 -16.39 19.58
N HIS A 380 13.60 -15.93 19.47
CA HIS A 380 13.27 -14.55 19.13
C HIS A 380 11.88 -14.16 19.62
N LEU A 381 11.71 -12.91 20.00
CA LEU A 381 10.41 -12.32 20.29
C LEU A 381 9.63 -11.98 19.01
N ILE A 382 8.31 -12.02 19.11
CA ILE A 382 7.37 -11.41 18.17
C ILE A 382 6.26 -10.70 18.95
N SER A 383 6.13 -9.40 18.74
CA SER A 383 5.22 -8.55 19.51
C SER A 383 4.69 -7.38 18.69
N ILE A 384 3.47 -6.94 19.02
CA ILE A 384 2.69 -5.85 18.40
C ILE A 384 2.37 -6.10 16.91
N GLY A 385 1.19 -5.64 16.48
CA GLY A 385 0.75 -5.72 15.09
C GLY A 385 0.06 -7.04 14.70
N SER A 386 -0.46 -7.09 13.47
CA SER A 386 -1.15 -8.27 12.92
C SER A 386 -0.18 -9.21 12.19
N ILE A 387 0.92 -9.56 12.86
CA ILE A 387 2.03 -10.34 12.29
C ILE A 387 2.07 -11.80 12.73
N GLY A 388 1.03 -12.30 13.42
CA GLY A 388 0.96 -13.68 13.96
C GLY A 388 1.21 -14.79 12.92
N ARG A 389 0.92 -14.57 11.64
CA ARG A 389 1.33 -15.44 10.51
C ARG A 389 2.83 -15.80 10.51
N PHE A 390 3.68 -14.96 11.07
CA PHE A 390 5.13 -15.15 11.13
C PHE A 390 5.62 -15.76 12.45
N ILE A 391 4.73 -16.24 13.31
CA ILE A 391 5.08 -17.07 14.47
C ILE A 391 5.72 -18.38 13.99
N ARG A 392 6.77 -18.82 14.67
CA ARG A 392 7.60 -19.99 14.37
C ARG A 392 7.82 -20.82 15.65
N PRO A 393 8.29 -22.08 15.55
CA PRO A 393 8.61 -22.91 16.72
C PRO A 393 9.49 -22.27 17.80
N ARG A 394 10.36 -21.33 17.41
CA ARG A 394 11.29 -20.61 18.31
C ARG A 394 10.83 -19.20 18.69
N SER A 395 9.57 -18.86 18.41
CA SER A 395 9.01 -17.55 18.76
C SER A 395 8.56 -17.50 20.22
N PHE A 396 8.88 -16.40 20.88
CA PHE A 396 8.26 -15.92 22.11
C PHE A 396 7.19 -14.90 21.71
N VAL A 397 5.93 -15.21 21.99
CA VAL A 397 4.77 -14.47 21.47
C VAL A 397 4.19 -13.60 22.58
N ILE A 398 4.19 -12.29 22.37
CA ILE A 398 3.67 -11.29 23.32
C ILE A 398 2.75 -10.31 22.60
N GLY A 399 1.44 -10.46 22.78
CA GLY A 399 0.45 -9.45 22.42
C GLY A 399 0.29 -9.14 20.92
N THR A 400 0.99 -9.87 20.03
CA THR A 400 0.72 -9.82 18.58
C THR A 400 -0.65 -10.43 18.28
N GLY A 401 -1.28 -9.94 17.22
CA GLY A 401 -2.55 -10.47 16.71
C GLY A 401 -2.42 -11.13 15.33
N VAL A 402 -3.52 -11.70 14.84
CA VAL A 402 -3.65 -12.17 13.45
C VAL A 402 -4.21 -11.09 12.52
N SER A 403 -4.16 -11.32 11.20
CA SER A 403 -4.86 -10.51 10.19
C SER A 403 -6.09 -11.21 9.58
N SER A 404 -6.23 -12.51 9.83
CA SER A 404 -7.34 -13.37 9.40
C SER A 404 -7.32 -14.66 10.25
N THR A 405 -8.48 -15.30 10.44
CA THR A 405 -8.64 -16.62 11.06
C THR A 405 -8.38 -17.79 10.09
N ASP A 406 -8.11 -17.52 8.81
CA ASP A 406 -7.78 -18.55 7.79
C ASP A 406 -6.32 -19.02 7.80
N ILE A 407 -5.59 -18.72 8.86
CA ILE A 407 -4.19 -19.11 9.06
C ILE A 407 -4.08 -20.21 10.12
N GLU A 408 -2.97 -20.93 10.09
CA GLU A 408 -2.58 -21.90 11.11
C GLU A 408 -1.32 -21.35 11.77
N LEU A 409 -1.35 -21.20 13.09
CA LEU A 409 -0.25 -20.71 13.90
C LEU A 409 0.64 -21.87 14.35
N ASP A 410 1.88 -21.57 14.74
CA ASP A 410 2.78 -22.63 15.19
C ASP A 410 2.50 -23.00 16.65
N ALA A 411 1.92 -24.18 16.85
CA ALA A 411 1.57 -24.72 18.16
C ALA A 411 2.77 -24.91 19.12
N THR A 412 4.01 -24.95 18.59
CA THR A 412 5.22 -25.19 19.40
C THR A 412 5.93 -23.90 19.86
N ALA A 413 5.43 -22.73 19.44
CA ALA A 413 5.90 -21.45 19.94
C ALA A 413 5.53 -21.25 21.44
N ARG A 414 6.26 -20.36 22.11
CA ARG A 414 6.00 -20.00 23.51
C ARG A 414 5.08 -18.78 23.55
N TYR A 415 3.86 -18.94 24.06
CA TYR A 415 2.86 -17.87 24.13
C TYR A 415 2.73 -17.36 25.56
N PHE A 416 3.05 -16.07 25.76
CA PHE A 416 2.91 -15.37 27.04
C PHE A 416 1.61 -14.56 27.05
N SER A 417 1.37 -13.84 25.96
CA SER A 417 0.10 -13.18 25.69
C SER A 417 -0.15 -13.07 24.19
N VAL A 418 -1.40 -12.80 23.83
CA VAL A 418 -1.82 -12.48 22.45
C VAL A 418 -2.67 -11.21 22.47
N ARG A 419 -2.94 -10.61 21.31
CA ARG A 419 -3.73 -9.36 21.25
C ARG A 419 -5.09 -9.47 21.95
N GLY A 420 -5.77 -10.61 21.79
CA GLY A 420 -7.14 -10.81 22.24
C GLY A 420 -7.66 -12.24 22.04
N PRO A 421 -8.93 -12.49 22.40
CA PRO A 421 -9.52 -13.83 22.41
C PRO A 421 -9.67 -14.45 21.01
N ILE A 422 -9.76 -13.65 19.94
CA ILE A 422 -9.86 -14.19 18.58
C ILE A 422 -8.50 -14.74 18.15
N THR A 423 -7.41 -14.03 18.46
CA THR A 423 -6.06 -14.58 18.26
C THR A 423 -5.83 -15.80 19.16
N ALA A 424 -6.28 -15.79 20.41
CA ALA A 424 -6.18 -16.96 21.31
C ALA A 424 -6.90 -18.20 20.76
N GLN A 425 -8.11 -18.03 20.23
CA GLN A 425 -8.85 -19.12 19.59
C GLN A 425 -8.12 -19.67 18.36
N VAL A 426 -7.48 -18.84 17.54
CA VAL A 426 -6.68 -19.32 16.40
C VAL A 426 -5.43 -20.11 16.87
N VAL A 427 -4.84 -19.78 18.02
CA VAL A 427 -3.77 -20.59 18.63
C VAL A 427 -4.32 -21.97 19.04
N ALA A 428 -5.45 -22.02 19.75
CA ALA A 428 -6.10 -23.25 20.17
C ALA A 428 -6.53 -24.14 18.98
N ASP A 429 -7.15 -23.55 17.96
CA ASP A 429 -7.56 -24.22 16.72
C ASP A 429 -6.38 -24.78 15.92
N SER A 430 -5.19 -24.19 16.09
CA SER A 430 -3.93 -24.69 15.51
C SER A 430 -3.25 -25.78 16.35
N GLY A 431 -3.85 -26.19 17.47
CA GLY A 431 -3.31 -27.16 18.42
C GLY A 431 -2.28 -26.60 19.41
N GLY A 432 -2.20 -25.27 19.54
CA GLY A 432 -1.36 -24.58 20.52
C GLY A 432 -1.98 -24.55 21.93
N PRO A 433 -1.30 -23.89 22.89
CA PRO A 433 -1.79 -23.74 24.26
C PRO A 433 -3.04 -22.83 24.32
N GLN A 434 -3.81 -22.97 25.40
CA GLN A 434 -4.79 -21.94 25.78
C GLN A 434 -4.04 -20.71 26.30
N VAL A 435 -4.36 -19.53 25.76
CA VAL A 435 -3.70 -18.26 26.13
C VAL A 435 -4.72 -17.33 26.76
N GLU A 436 -4.60 -17.10 28.07
CA GLU A 436 -5.56 -16.34 28.87
C GLU A 436 -5.16 -14.86 29.06
N SER A 437 -3.87 -14.52 28.98
CA SER A 437 -3.43 -13.12 29.03
C SER A 437 -3.57 -12.43 27.67
N TRP A 438 -4.24 -11.27 27.67
CA TRP A 438 -4.59 -10.54 26.45
C TRP A 438 -4.27 -9.05 26.53
N GLY A 439 -3.76 -8.52 25.42
CA GLY A 439 -3.65 -7.10 25.16
C GLY A 439 -2.62 -6.78 24.08
N ASP A 440 -2.74 -5.60 23.46
CA ASP A 440 -1.75 -5.10 22.50
C ASP A 440 -0.71 -4.22 23.24
N PRO A 441 0.59 -4.56 23.25
CA PRO A 441 1.60 -3.81 24.01
C PRO A 441 1.81 -2.37 23.55
N GLY A 442 1.27 -1.96 22.39
CA GLY A 442 1.17 -0.55 22.02
C GLY A 442 0.37 0.30 23.02
N ALA A 443 -0.46 -0.33 23.86
CA ALA A 443 -1.16 0.31 24.97
C ALA A 443 -0.22 0.89 26.05
N LEU A 444 1.01 0.38 26.18
CA LEU A 444 1.98 0.83 27.19
C LEU A 444 2.68 2.15 26.84
N LEU A 445 2.33 2.79 25.72
CA LEU A 445 2.99 4.00 25.22
C LEU A 445 3.12 5.12 26.27
N SER A 446 2.08 5.40 27.05
CA SER A 446 2.10 6.42 28.12
C SER A 446 2.95 6.04 29.33
N ARG A 447 3.28 4.76 29.53
CA ARG A 447 4.27 4.32 30.54
C ARG A 447 5.70 4.41 30.00
N VAL A 448 5.91 4.08 28.73
CA VAL A 448 7.23 4.08 28.08
C VAL A 448 7.70 5.50 27.73
N LEU A 449 6.78 6.38 27.38
CA LEU A 449 7.00 7.79 27.12
C LEU A 449 6.01 8.60 27.96
N PRO A 450 6.30 8.90 29.24
CA PRO A 450 5.40 9.63 30.12
C PRO A 450 5.30 11.10 29.69
N LEU A 451 4.30 11.40 28.86
CA LEU A 451 3.95 12.74 28.39
C LEU A 451 2.62 13.17 29.01
N GLU A 452 2.58 14.36 29.61
CA GLU A 452 1.38 14.90 30.26
C GLU A 452 0.52 15.69 29.28
N ARG A 453 -0.78 15.36 29.20
CA ARG A 453 -1.76 16.10 28.40
C ARG A 453 -2.20 17.37 29.13
N GLY A 454 -1.73 18.52 28.67
CA GLY A 454 -2.07 19.85 29.19
C GLY A 454 -3.22 20.52 28.42
N GLU A 455 -3.18 21.86 28.34
CA GLU A 455 -4.08 22.65 27.51
C GLU A 455 -3.93 22.28 26.03
N THR A 456 -5.06 22.17 25.32
CA THR A 456 -5.09 21.79 23.89
C THR A 456 -5.16 23.01 22.97
N ASN A 457 -4.82 22.78 21.69
CA ASN A 457 -4.60 23.83 20.70
C ASN A 457 -5.87 24.30 19.95
N GLY A 458 -7.06 23.77 20.25
CA GLY A 458 -8.31 24.11 19.55
C GLY A 458 -8.48 23.44 18.17
N ARG A 459 -7.62 22.48 17.83
CA ARG A 459 -7.52 21.86 16.49
C ARG A 459 -7.67 20.34 16.57
N ILE A 460 -7.91 19.72 15.41
CA ILE A 460 -8.01 18.27 15.23
C ILE A 460 -6.82 17.77 14.42
N ALA A 461 -6.12 16.73 14.89
CA ALA A 461 -5.10 16.06 14.09
C ALA A 461 -5.74 14.99 13.18
N LEU A 462 -5.45 15.04 11.89
CA LEU A 462 -5.70 13.96 10.94
C LEU A 462 -4.43 13.11 10.80
N VAL A 463 -4.50 11.82 11.11
CA VAL A 463 -3.38 10.88 10.91
C VAL A 463 -3.80 9.71 10.03
N ARG A 464 -3.32 9.70 8.79
CA ARG A 464 -3.69 8.66 7.83
C ARG A 464 -2.76 7.45 7.91
N HIS A 465 -3.31 6.25 7.78
CA HIS A 465 -2.50 5.07 7.46
C HIS A 465 -1.76 5.31 6.13
N PHE A 466 -0.54 4.79 5.98
CA PHE A 466 0.32 5.12 4.83
C PHE A 466 -0.29 4.75 3.46
N THR A 467 -1.23 3.79 3.41
CA THR A 467 -1.98 3.44 2.19
C THR A 467 -3.09 4.45 1.83
N HIS A 468 -3.51 5.28 2.78
CA HIS A 468 -4.49 6.36 2.58
C HIS A 468 -3.85 7.75 2.41
N ALA A 469 -2.53 7.87 2.60
CA ALA A 469 -1.81 9.15 2.65
C ALA A 469 -1.83 9.96 1.33
N ASN A 470 -2.10 9.33 0.18
CA ASN A 470 -2.20 10.04 -1.11
C ASN A 470 -3.65 10.23 -1.58
N LEU A 471 -4.65 9.83 -0.80
CA LEU A 471 -6.06 10.13 -1.13
C LEU A 471 -6.26 11.65 -1.11
N PRO A 472 -6.93 12.24 -2.10
CA PRO A 472 -7.22 13.67 -2.10
C PRO A 472 -8.37 13.92 -1.13
N LEU A 473 -8.14 14.75 -0.11
CA LEU A 473 -9.13 15.06 0.93
C LEU A 473 -9.44 16.55 0.98
N LYS A 474 -10.69 16.88 1.30
CA LYS A 474 -11.08 18.23 1.70
C LYS A 474 -11.26 18.23 3.22
N THR A 475 -10.31 18.84 3.92
CA THR A 475 -10.25 18.91 5.39
C THR A 475 -11.04 20.11 5.94
N LEU A 476 -11.19 20.16 7.26
CA LEU A 476 -11.71 21.33 7.99
C LEU A 476 -10.58 22.36 8.18
N GLU A 477 -10.93 23.63 8.37
CA GLU A 477 -9.96 24.72 8.58
C GLU A 477 -9.16 24.57 9.90
N ASN A 478 -9.79 23.98 10.92
CA ASN A 478 -9.18 23.65 12.21
C ASN A 478 -8.53 22.25 12.25
N MET A 479 -8.22 21.65 11.10
CA MET A 479 -7.64 20.31 11.01
C MET A 479 -6.23 20.36 10.41
N ASP A 480 -5.25 19.83 11.14
CA ASP A 480 -3.87 19.64 10.67
C ASP A 480 -3.66 18.19 10.26
N GLU A 481 -2.78 17.92 9.29
CA GLU A 481 -2.39 16.54 8.95
C GLU A 481 -0.99 16.21 9.46
N LEU A 482 -0.87 15.13 10.21
CA LEU A 482 0.41 14.58 10.66
C LEU A 482 0.72 13.27 9.94
N SER A 483 1.99 13.09 9.57
CA SER A 483 2.45 11.90 8.87
C SER A 483 2.68 10.73 9.83
N VAL A 484 2.09 9.56 9.51
CA VAL A 484 2.37 8.30 10.21
C VAL A 484 3.75 7.70 9.86
N LEU A 485 4.49 8.30 8.92
CA LEU A 485 5.77 7.76 8.43
C LEU A 485 6.97 8.14 9.30
N LEU A 486 7.18 7.38 10.38
CA LEU A 486 8.27 7.58 11.33
C LEU A 486 8.72 6.25 11.97
N SER A 487 9.91 6.28 12.59
CA SER A 487 10.57 5.08 13.12
C SER A 487 11.43 5.33 14.37
N HIS A 488 12.26 6.38 14.37
CA HIS A 488 13.22 6.66 15.44
C HIS A 488 12.50 7.05 16.75
N PRO A 489 12.94 6.60 17.94
CA PRO A 489 12.32 6.93 19.22
C PRO A 489 12.05 8.43 19.41
N ASP A 490 13.02 9.31 19.13
CA ASP A 490 12.82 10.77 19.20
C ASP A 490 11.72 11.28 18.26
N ALA A 491 11.52 10.64 17.10
CA ALA A 491 10.46 10.99 16.17
C ALA A 491 9.10 10.47 16.65
N VAL A 492 9.07 9.31 17.30
CA VAL A 492 7.89 8.80 18.02
C VAL A 492 7.51 9.75 19.15
N GLN A 493 8.47 10.15 19.99
CA GLN A 493 8.24 11.05 21.12
C GLN A 493 7.74 12.42 20.66
N ARG A 494 8.32 13.01 19.60
CA ARG A 494 7.82 14.27 19.02
C ARG A 494 6.39 14.13 18.49
N PHE A 495 6.11 13.09 17.70
CA PHE A 495 4.77 12.85 17.16
C PHE A 495 3.72 12.64 18.27
N LEU A 496 4.04 11.90 19.32
CA LEU A 496 3.15 11.75 20.48
C LEU A 496 2.98 13.07 21.25
N GLY A 497 4.06 13.84 21.40
CA GLY A 497 4.04 15.19 21.98
C GLY A 497 3.20 16.19 21.19
N GLU A 498 3.15 16.07 19.86
CA GLU A 498 2.21 16.81 19.02
C GLU A 498 0.77 16.33 19.26
N LEU A 499 0.51 15.02 19.20
CA LEU A 499 -0.84 14.44 19.36
C LEU A 499 -1.53 14.83 20.68
N ILE A 500 -0.80 14.82 21.81
CA ILE A 500 -1.38 15.21 23.11
C ILE A 500 -1.80 16.68 23.18
N GLY A 501 -1.30 17.54 22.27
CA GLY A 501 -1.70 18.94 22.18
C GLY A 501 -2.99 19.20 21.40
N TYR A 502 -3.54 18.20 20.68
CA TYR A 502 -4.77 18.35 19.91
C TYR A 502 -6.03 18.08 20.73
N ASP A 503 -7.13 18.77 20.42
CA ASP A 503 -8.44 18.53 21.04
C ASP A 503 -8.89 17.08 20.79
N ALA A 504 -8.70 16.60 19.55
CA ALA A 504 -9.03 15.25 19.13
C ALA A 504 -8.16 14.77 17.95
N VAL A 505 -8.15 13.46 17.72
CA VAL A 505 -7.41 12.80 16.63
C VAL A 505 -8.36 11.99 15.74
N VAL A 506 -8.40 12.29 14.45
CA VAL A 506 -9.11 11.51 13.44
C VAL A 506 -8.09 10.66 12.71
N THR A 507 -8.23 9.33 12.74
CA THR A 507 -7.20 8.44 12.20
C THR A 507 -7.75 7.26 11.43
N SER A 508 -7.00 6.80 10.42
CA SER A 508 -7.21 5.49 9.78
C SER A 508 -6.11 4.46 10.12
N ALA A 509 -5.21 4.79 11.05
CA ALA A 509 -4.13 3.92 11.49
C ALA A 509 -4.41 3.37 12.90
N MET A 510 -4.64 2.06 12.99
CA MET A 510 -5.00 1.37 14.24
C MET A 510 -4.10 1.74 15.43
N HIS A 511 -2.77 1.70 15.28
CA HIS A 511 -1.87 1.99 16.41
C HIS A 511 -1.87 3.47 16.83
N VAL A 512 -2.34 4.40 15.99
CA VAL A 512 -2.57 5.80 16.39
C VAL A 512 -3.80 5.88 17.31
N MET A 513 -4.86 5.13 17.03
CA MET A 513 -6.00 4.99 17.95
C MET A 513 -5.55 4.33 19.28
N ILE A 514 -4.70 3.30 19.23
CA ILE A 514 -4.14 2.68 20.45
C ILE A 514 -3.31 3.69 21.26
N ALA A 515 -2.50 4.53 20.59
CA ALA A 515 -1.80 5.63 21.25
C ALA A 515 -2.79 6.63 21.88
N CYS A 516 -3.87 6.99 21.18
CA CYS A 516 -4.92 7.85 21.75
C CYS A 516 -5.54 7.24 23.00
N HIS A 517 -5.87 5.94 23.00
CA HIS A 517 -6.39 5.24 24.19
C HIS A 517 -5.36 5.16 25.34
N SER A 518 -4.07 5.04 25.01
CA SER A 518 -2.96 5.01 25.97
C SER A 518 -2.76 6.35 26.71
N TYR A 519 -2.98 7.48 26.02
CA TYR A 519 -2.86 8.84 26.57
C TYR A 519 -4.22 9.50 26.92
N GLY A 520 -5.35 8.79 26.76
CA GLY A 520 -6.69 9.34 26.98
C GLY A 520 -7.09 10.47 26.01
N ILE A 521 -6.54 10.51 24.80
CA ILE A 521 -6.84 11.51 23.77
C ILE A 521 -8.17 11.14 23.08
N PRO A 522 -9.15 12.07 22.96
CA PRO A 522 -10.36 11.83 22.17
C PRO A 522 -10.00 11.50 20.71
N CYS A 523 -10.55 10.41 20.16
CA CYS A 523 -10.26 10.02 18.78
C CYS A 523 -11.43 9.40 18.04
N ALA A 524 -11.34 9.41 16.71
CA ALA A 524 -12.25 8.72 15.80
C ALA A 524 -11.44 7.82 14.85
N LEU A 525 -11.80 6.54 14.77
CA LEU A 525 -11.25 5.60 13.80
C LEU A 525 -12.10 5.60 12.52
N ILE A 526 -11.51 6.02 11.41
CA ILE A 526 -12.16 6.12 10.10
C ILE A 526 -11.50 5.23 9.03
N THR A 527 -12.24 4.93 7.99
CA THR A 527 -11.73 4.46 6.69
C THR A 527 -12.40 5.27 5.58
N PHE A 528 -11.89 5.19 4.35
CA PHE A 528 -12.48 5.92 3.22
C PHE A 528 -13.38 5.00 2.39
N GLU A 529 -14.52 5.50 1.96
CA GLU A 529 -15.49 4.80 1.10
C GLU A 529 -14.82 4.27 -0.18
N GLY A 530 -14.99 2.98 -0.46
CA GLY A 530 -14.36 2.28 -1.59
C GLY A 530 -12.89 1.90 -1.36
N PHE A 531 -12.32 2.23 -0.21
CA PHE A 531 -10.92 1.97 0.15
C PHE A 531 -10.75 1.15 1.44
N GLU A 532 -11.84 0.57 1.97
CA GLU A 532 -11.89 -0.19 3.23
C GLU A 532 -10.91 -1.38 3.23
N SER A 533 -10.68 -1.98 2.07
CA SER A 533 -9.73 -3.09 1.88
C SER A 533 -8.26 -2.66 1.72
N SER A 534 -7.96 -1.35 1.70
CA SER A 534 -6.60 -0.80 1.53
C SER A 534 -5.72 -0.95 2.77
N VAL A 535 -6.30 -1.31 3.91
CA VAL A 535 -5.58 -1.65 5.15
C VAL A 535 -5.66 -3.15 5.35
N HIS A 536 -4.51 -3.82 5.49
CA HIS A 536 -4.46 -5.29 5.53
C HIS A 536 -5.23 -5.89 6.72
N GLY A 537 -6.02 -6.94 6.40
CA GLY A 537 -6.76 -7.79 7.33
C GLY A 537 -8.27 -7.85 7.01
N THR A 538 -8.98 -8.79 7.65
CA THR A 538 -10.45 -8.97 7.51
C THR A 538 -11.25 -8.10 8.50
N GLY A 539 -10.68 -7.00 9.00
CA GLY A 539 -11.25 -6.21 10.10
C GLY A 539 -11.07 -6.81 11.50
N ILE A 540 -10.95 -8.14 11.63
CA ILE A 540 -10.85 -8.91 12.90
C ILE A 540 -9.92 -8.27 13.95
N LYS A 541 -8.78 -7.73 13.54
CA LYS A 541 -7.79 -7.10 14.43
C LYS A 541 -8.37 -6.00 15.34
N TYR A 542 -9.41 -5.28 14.89
CA TYR A 542 -10.03 -4.20 15.65
C TYR A 542 -10.89 -4.75 16.79
N GLN A 543 -11.74 -5.74 16.49
CA GLN A 543 -12.52 -6.48 17.49
C GLN A 543 -11.59 -7.19 18.50
N ASP A 544 -10.58 -7.91 18.01
CA ASP A 544 -9.60 -8.65 18.82
C ASP A 544 -8.86 -7.72 19.79
N TYR A 545 -8.49 -6.51 19.35
CA TYR A 545 -7.95 -5.47 20.23
C TYR A 545 -8.95 -5.01 21.30
N CYS A 546 -10.18 -4.65 20.91
CA CYS A 546 -11.16 -4.12 21.88
C CYS A 546 -11.50 -5.15 22.96
N GLU A 547 -11.65 -6.42 22.58
CA GLU A 547 -11.95 -7.52 23.51
C GLU A 547 -10.75 -7.87 24.39
N GLY A 548 -9.55 -7.97 23.83
CA GLY A 548 -8.33 -8.22 24.63
C GLY A 548 -8.01 -7.09 25.61
N MET A 549 -8.43 -5.87 25.29
CA MET A 549 -8.29 -4.68 26.14
C MET A 549 -9.44 -4.50 27.14
N GLY A 550 -10.48 -5.33 27.09
CA GLY A 550 -11.64 -5.22 27.99
C GLY A 550 -12.49 -3.98 27.77
N LEU A 551 -12.46 -3.38 26.58
CA LEU A 551 -13.19 -2.13 26.30
C LEU A 551 -14.70 -2.38 26.25
N SER A 552 -15.47 -1.48 26.89
CA SER A 552 -16.94 -1.54 26.88
C SER A 552 -17.55 -1.29 25.49
N ARG A 553 -16.81 -0.61 24.61
CA ARG A 553 -17.19 -0.26 23.25
C ARG A 553 -16.28 -0.97 22.24
N ARG A 554 -16.87 -1.41 21.13
CA ARG A 554 -16.11 -1.83 19.94
C ARG A 554 -15.77 -0.62 19.07
N TYR A 555 -14.52 -0.56 18.64
CA TYR A 555 -13.96 0.46 17.76
C TYR A 555 -13.63 -0.15 16.42
N GLU A 556 -14.42 0.15 15.40
CA GLU A 556 -14.20 -0.28 14.02
C GLU A 556 -14.09 0.96 13.10
N PRO A 557 -13.33 0.90 11.99
CA PRO A 557 -13.19 2.03 11.08
C PRO A 557 -14.53 2.42 10.46
N ILE A 558 -14.99 3.63 10.73
CA ILE A 558 -16.21 4.19 10.14
C ILE A 558 -15.89 4.65 8.71
N PRO A 559 -16.58 4.14 7.67
CA PRO A 559 -16.40 4.63 6.30
C PRO A 559 -16.87 6.09 6.16
N VAL A 560 -16.05 6.93 5.55
CA VAL A 560 -16.36 8.32 5.21
C VAL A 560 -15.93 8.66 3.79
N GLY A 561 -16.67 9.56 3.13
CA GLY A 561 -16.24 10.15 1.87
C GLY A 561 -14.98 11.01 1.99
N THR A 562 -14.39 11.40 0.86
CA THR A 562 -13.17 12.24 0.84
C THR A 562 -13.38 13.72 1.20
N ASP A 563 -14.63 14.16 1.37
CA ASP A 563 -14.99 15.49 1.87
C ASP A 563 -15.29 15.42 3.38
N LEU A 564 -14.23 15.55 4.19
CA LEU A 564 -14.31 15.42 5.65
C LEU A 564 -15.15 16.52 6.30
N ARG A 565 -15.34 17.66 5.61
CA ARG A 565 -16.20 18.77 6.05
C ARG A 565 -17.66 18.37 6.17
N THR A 566 -18.09 17.36 5.41
CA THR A 566 -19.47 16.81 5.43
C THR A 566 -19.59 15.50 6.20
N ALA A 567 -18.49 14.94 6.71
CA ALA A 567 -18.47 13.61 7.31
C ALA A 567 -19.04 13.53 8.75
N GLY A 568 -19.34 14.67 9.40
CA GLY A 568 -19.92 14.67 10.75
C GLY A 568 -18.98 14.17 11.86
N LEU A 569 -17.67 14.37 11.69
CA LEU A 569 -16.60 13.77 12.52
C LEU A 569 -16.77 13.94 14.03
N ASN A 570 -17.34 15.06 14.49
CA ASN A 570 -17.58 15.30 15.92
C ASN A 570 -18.48 14.24 16.58
N ASN A 571 -19.37 13.60 15.81
CA ASN A 571 -20.23 12.50 16.28
C ASN A 571 -19.49 11.15 16.37
N MET A 572 -18.30 11.06 15.76
CA MET A 572 -17.47 9.86 15.71
C MET A 572 -16.35 9.90 16.75
N ILE A 573 -15.96 11.10 17.20
CA ILE A 573 -14.90 11.31 18.19
C ILE A 573 -15.39 10.87 19.57
N THR A 574 -14.57 10.06 20.22
CA THR A 574 -14.83 9.47 21.54
C THR A 574 -13.55 9.43 22.35
N GLN A 575 -13.66 9.66 23.65
CA GLN A 575 -12.56 9.46 24.58
C GLN A 575 -12.66 8.07 25.20
N GLU A 576 -11.53 7.35 25.23
CA GLU A 576 -11.39 6.03 25.81
C GLU A 576 -10.08 6.01 26.60
N ALA A 577 -10.04 5.27 27.71
CA ALA A 577 -8.87 5.17 28.56
C ALA A 577 -8.68 3.72 29.04
N ILE A 578 -7.47 3.21 28.90
CA ILE A 578 -7.14 1.84 29.30
C ILE A 578 -6.94 1.79 30.82
N SER A 579 -7.56 0.83 31.50
CA SER A 579 -7.47 0.72 32.97
C SER A 579 -6.04 0.37 33.42
N THR A 580 -5.65 0.86 34.60
CA THR A 580 -4.32 0.61 35.17
C THR A 580 -4.03 -0.87 35.31
N GLU A 581 -5.02 -1.66 35.72
CA GLU A 581 -4.92 -3.11 35.93
C GLU A 581 -4.63 -3.85 34.61
N LYS A 582 -5.27 -3.42 33.52
CA LYS A 582 -5.01 -3.99 32.19
C LYS A 582 -3.66 -3.55 31.63
N LEU A 583 -3.21 -2.33 31.93
CA LEU A 583 -1.83 -1.91 31.61
C LEU A 583 -0.80 -2.71 32.42
N ASP A 584 -1.07 -3.02 33.69
CA ASP A 584 -0.21 -3.87 34.54
C ASP A 584 -0.12 -5.31 34.01
N GLU A 585 -1.24 -5.90 33.59
CA GLU A 585 -1.26 -7.23 32.96
C GLU A 585 -0.39 -7.28 31.70
N ILE A 586 -0.53 -6.28 30.82
CA ILE A 586 0.25 -6.21 29.57
C ILE A 586 1.73 -5.99 29.87
N GLU A 587 2.08 -5.12 30.81
CA GLU A 587 3.47 -4.87 31.19
C GLU A 587 4.12 -6.13 31.80
N ALA A 588 3.39 -6.85 32.66
CA ALA A 588 3.83 -8.12 33.22
C ALA A 588 4.11 -9.15 32.12
N ALA A 589 3.19 -9.32 31.15
CA ALA A 589 3.38 -10.25 30.03
C ALA A 589 4.56 -9.87 29.12
N VAL A 590 4.80 -8.58 28.87
CA VAL A 590 6.00 -8.12 28.13
C VAL A 590 7.27 -8.45 28.91
N ARG A 591 7.30 -8.14 30.21
CA ARG A 591 8.46 -8.37 31.08
C ARG A 591 8.78 -9.86 31.21
N GLU A 592 7.78 -10.70 31.40
CA GLU A 592 7.92 -12.15 31.50
C GLU A 592 8.51 -12.76 30.22
N GLY A 593 7.92 -12.45 29.05
CA GLY A 593 8.41 -12.99 27.79
C GLY A 593 9.77 -12.44 27.36
N VAL A 594 10.16 -11.23 27.80
CA VAL A 594 11.53 -10.70 27.66
C VAL A 594 12.52 -11.43 28.56
N SER A 595 12.19 -11.64 29.85
CA SER A 595 13.03 -12.42 30.78
C SER A 595 13.23 -13.83 30.25
N ALA A 596 12.14 -14.54 29.96
CA ALA A 596 12.19 -15.94 29.52
C ALA A 596 12.94 -16.14 28.20
N LEU A 597 13.05 -15.12 27.34
CA LEU A 597 13.92 -15.15 26.16
C LEU A 597 15.39 -15.08 26.55
N LEU A 598 15.77 -14.17 27.45
CA LEU A 598 17.14 -14.03 27.95
C LEU A 598 17.56 -15.28 28.73
N ASP A 599 16.69 -15.79 29.61
CA ASP A 599 16.89 -17.03 30.37
C ASP A 599 17.01 -18.30 29.48
N ALA A 600 16.62 -18.21 28.20
CA ALA A 600 16.77 -19.28 27.20
C ALA A 600 17.99 -19.08 26.27
N GLN A 601 18.76 -18.01 26.47
CA GLN A 601 19.98 -17.68 25.74
C GLN A 601 21.25 -17.87 26.58
N ASP A 602 21.13 -17.76 27.91
CA ASP A 602 22.15 -18.11 28.91
C ASP A 602 22.23 -19.65 29.15
#